data_AF-A0AAE0Z506-F1
#
_entry.id   AF-A0AAE0Z506-F1
#
_cell.length_a   1.000
_cell.length_b   1.000
_cell.length_c   1.000
_cell.angle_alpha   90.00
_cell.angle_beta   90.00
_cell.angle_gamma   90.00
#
_symmetry.space_group_name_H-M   'P 1'
#
loop_
_entity.id
_entity.type
_entity.pdbx_description
1 polymer ?
#
loop_
_entity_poly.entity_id
_entity_poly.type
_entity_poly.pdbx_seq_one_letter_code
_entity_poly.pdbx_strand_id
1 'polypeptide(L)'
;MISELTEFISIVYQRVSLKSDTSCDDIRINRVYQRVSLKSDTSCDDIRINRVYQRVSLKSDTSCDDIRINRVYQRVSLKSDTSCDDIRINRVYQRVSLKSDTSCDDIRINRVYQRVSLESNTSCDDIRFNRVY
;
A
#
# COMPACT_ATOMS: atom_id res chain seq x y z
N MET A 1 12.15 24.41 14.04
CA MET A 1 12.75 23.61 12.96
C MET A 1 12.44 22.17 13.28
N ILE A 2 11.23 21.73 12.91
CA ILE A 2 10.79 20.34 13.09
C ILE A 2 11.44 19.59 11.93
N SER A 3 12.28 18.61 12.24
CA SER A 3 12.94 17.77 11.25
C SER A 3 11.89 16.94 10.53
N GLU A 4 11.77 17.10 9.20
CA GLU A 4 11.01 16.17 8.35
C GLU A 4 11.52 14.75 8.60
N LEU A 5 10.70 13.91 9.23
CA LEU A 5 11.12 12.56 9.61
C LEU A 5 10.79 11.65 8.43
N THR A 6 11.60 11.70 7.36
CA THR A 6 11.39 10.83 6.19
C THR A 6 12.13 9.50 6.36
N GLU A 7 11.42 8.37 6.26
CA GLU A 7 12.06 7.05 6.21
C GLU A 7 12.30 6.63 4.74
N PHE A 8 13.57 6.61 4.31
CA PHE A 8 13.95 6.26 2.93
C PHE A 8 14.61 4.89 2.84
N ILE A 9 13.95 3.97 2.14
CA ILE A 9 14.45 2.62 1.87
C ILE A 9 14.74 2.46 0.38
N SER A 10 16.03 2.39 0.03
CA SER A 10 16.49 2.37 -1.37
C SER A 10 16.30 1.01 -2.06
N ILE A 11 17.12 0.00 -1.72
CA ILE A 11 17.05 -1.32 -2.34
C ILE A 11 17.14 -2.38 -1.25
N VAL A 12 16.14 -3.25 -1.20
CA VAL A 12 16.10 -4.37 -0.26
C VAL A 12 15.82 -5.67 -1.00
N TYR A 13 16.72 -6.63 -0.88
CA TYR A 13 16.58 -7.92 -1.55
C TYR A 13 15.56 -8.82 -0.85
N GLN A 14 15.52 -8.78 0.48
CA GLN A 14 14.70 -9.70 1.25
C GLN A 14 13.42 -9.01 1.70
N ARG A 15 13.41 -8.32 2.85
CA ARG A 15 12.17 -7.80 3.40
C ARG A 15 12.34 -6.43 4.01
N VAL A 16 11.37 -5.56 3.74
CA VAL A 16 11.08 -4.39 4.57
C VAL A 16 9.97 -4.78 5.54
N SER A 17 10.21 -4.56 6.83
CA SER A 17 9.20 -4.73 7.86
C SER A 17 9.28 -3.60 8.85
N LEU A 18 8.28 -2.73 8.85
CA LEU A 18 8.03 -1.78 9.93
C LEU A 18 7.10 -2.48 10.92
N LYS A 19 7.50 -2.51 12.21
CA LYS A 19 6.91 -3.36 13.27
C LYS A 19 6.75 -2.61 14.61
N SER A 20 6.80 -1.30 14.59
CA SER A 20 6.70 -0.45 15.77
C SER A 20 5.87 0.78 15.43
N ASP A 21 5.27 1.40 16.44
CA ASP A 21 4.56 2.68 16.32
C ASP A 21 5.47 3.68 15.59
N THR A 22 5.14 3.94 14.33
CA THR A 22 5.95 4.77 13.45
C THR A 22 5.11 5.97 13.08
N SER A 23 5.57 7.15 13.50
CA SER A 23 5.04 8.44 13.07
C SER A 23 6.11 9.16 12.27
N CYS A 24 5.79 9.48 11.03
CA CYS A 24 6.69 10.12 10.08
C CYS A 24 5.87 10.85 9.02
N ASP A 25 6.38 11.92 8.43
CA ASP A 25 5.67 12.59 7.35
C ASP A 25 5.59 11.66 6.13
N ASP A 26 6.72 11.03 5.77
CA ASP A 26 6.86 10.26 4.54
C ASP A 26 7.56 8.91 4.73
N ILE A 27 6.96 7.85 4.17
CA ILE A 27 7.60 6.55 3.97
C ILE A 27 7.87 6.34 2.48
N ARG A 28 9.15 6.22 2.10
CA ARG A 28 9.56 6.03 0.68
C ARG A 28 10.34 4.74 0.49
N ILE A 29 9.74 3.78 -0.21
CA ILE A 29 10.34 2.48 -0.54
C ILE A 29 10.55 2.37 -2.05
N ASN A 30 11.82 2.32 -2.49
CA ASN A 30 12.13 2.38 -3.92
C ASN A 30 12.11 1.00 -4.61
N ARG A 31 12.87 0.00 -4.13
CA ARG A 31 12.88 -1.36 -4.71
C ARG A 31 12.95 -2.46 -3.65
N VAL A 32 11.99 -3.37 -3.69
CA VAL A 32 11.99 -4.57 -2.83
C VAL A 32 11.75 -5.84 -3.65
N TYR A 33 12.63 -6.82 -3.52
CA TYR A 33 12.51 -8.05 -4.31
C TYR A 33 11.50 -9.03 -3.72
N GLN A 34 11.54 -9.33 -2.41
CA GLN A 34 10.58 -10.28 -1.83
C GLN A 34 9.35 -9.58 -1.23
N ARG A 35 9.50 -8.86 -0.11
CA ARG A 35 8.30 -8.43 0.63
C ARG A 35 8.42 -7.06 1.29
N VAL A 36 7.40 -6.24 1.08
CA VAL A 36 7.08 -5.11 1.97
C VAL A 36 5.96 -5.56 2.89
N SER A 37 6.16 -5.37 4.19
CA SER A 37 5.17 -5.66 5.22
C SER A 37 5.12 -4.50 6.21
N LEU A 38 4.09 -3.67 6.14
CA LEU A 38 3.75 -2.76 7.22
C LEU A 38 2.84 -3.54 8.18
N LYS A 39 3.24 -3.63 9.44
CA LYS A 39 2.62 -4.48 10.47
C LYS A 39 2.70 -3.79 11.83
N SER A 40 2.04 -2.66 12.02
CA SER A 40 1.86 -1.92 13.30
C SER A 40 1.10 -0.62 13.03
N ASP A 41 0.68 0.06 14.11
CA ASP A 41 0.15 1.43 14.13
C ASP A 41 1.12 2.35 13.40
N THR A 42 0.82 2.64 12.14
CA THR A 42 1.63 3.50 11.28
C THR A 42 0.81 4.71 10.96
N SER A 43 1.29 5.88 11.37
CA SER A 43 0.69 7.16 11.05
C SER A 43 1.67 7.98 10.23
N CYS A 44 1.32 8.28 8.99
CA CYS A 44 2.13 9.11 8.12
C CYS A 44 1.28 9.83 7.10
N ASP A 45 1.74 10.95 6.57
CA ASP A 45 1.00 11.64 5.52
C ASP A 45 1.03 10.80 4.24
N ASP A 46 2.24 10.39 3.81
CA ASP A 46 2.42 9.66 2.55
C ASP A 46 3.16 8.32 2.68
N ILE A 47 2.61 7.28 2.03
CA ILE A 47 3.30 6.01 1.76
C ILE A 47 3.55 5.84 0.27
N ARG A 48 4.82 5.87 -0.14
CA ARG A 48 5.22 5.67 -1.55
C ARG A 48 6.06 4.42 -1.76
N ILE A 49 5.52 3.46 -2.52
CA ILE A 49 6.17 2.21 -2.90
C ILE A 49 6.38 2.15 -4.42
N ASN A 50 7.62 2.20 -4.90
CA ASN A 50 7.92 2.26 -6.33
C ASN A 50 7.89 0.90 -7.04
N ARG A 51 8.63 -0.11 -6.54
CA ARG A 51 8.70 -1.44 -7.16
C ARG A 51 8.78 -2.54 -6.12
N VAL A 52 7.85 -3.49 -6.19
CA VAL A 52 7.88 -4.73 -5.41
C VAL A 52 7.70 -5.94 -6.30
N TYR A 53 8.68 -6.86 -6.29
CA TYR A 53 8.67 -8.01 -7.19
C TYR A 53 7.78 -9.15 -6.71
N GLN A 54 7.60 -9.34 -5.41
CA GLN A 54 6.63 -10.33 -4.94
C GLN A 54 5.44 -9.71 -4.21
N ARG A 55 5.57 -9.32 -2.95
CA ARG A 55 4.39 -9.02 -2.14
C ARG A 55 4.45 -7.69 -1.42
N VAL A 56 3.40 -6.89 -1.58
CA VAL A 56 3.05 -5.82 -0.63
C VAL A 56 1.96 -6.37 0.28
N SER A 57 2.17 -6.27 1.59
CA SER A 57 1.16 -6.54 2.60
C SER A 57 1.10 -5.35 3.53
N LEU A 58 -0.02 -4.63 3.53
CA LEU A 58 -0.35 -3.70 4.59
C LEU A 58 -1.28 -4.44 5.54
N LYS A 59 -0.90 -4.49 6.82
CA LYS A 59 -1.59 -5.22 7.87
C LYS A 59 -1.57 -4.36 9.13
N SER A 60 -2.71 -4.16 9.77
CA SER A 60 -2.89 -3.37 11.01
C SER A 60 -3.05 -1.86 10.80
N ASP A 61 -3.55 -1.18 11.83
CA ASP A 61 -3.96 0.24 11.91
C ASP A 61 -3.00 1.17 11.15
N THR A 62 -3.29 1.38 9.88
CA THR A 62 -2.50 2.29 9.04
C THR A 62 -3.38 3.48 8.77
N SER A 63 -2.99 4.64 9.30
CA SER A 63 -3.63 5.92 9.01
C SER A 63 -2.68 6.74 8.16
N CYS A 64 -3.09 7.07 6.95
CA CYS A 64 -2.31 7.97 6.11
C CYS A 64 -3.18 8.70 5.12
N ASP A 65 -2.79 9.90 4.69
CA ASP A 65 -3.55 10.63 3.69
C ASP A 65 -3.47 9.86 2.36
N ASP A 66 -2.25 9.52 1.90
CA ASP A 66 -2.04 8.87 0.61
C ASP A 66 -1.23 7.56 0.65
N ILE A 67 -1.74 6.53 -0.04
CA ILE A 67 -0.99 5.32 -0.38
C ILE A 67 -0.76 5.23 -1.88
N ARG A 68 0.51 5.36 -2.31
CA ARG A 68 0.91 5.21 -3.71
C ARG A 68 1.80 4.01 -3.98
N ILE A 69 1.28 3.04 -4.72
CA ILE A 69 2.00 1.84 -5.16
C ILE A 69 2.15 1.84 -6.69
N ASN A 70 3.38 1.97 -7.18
CA ASN A 70 3.63 2.12 -8.62
C ASN A 70 3.66 0.79 -9.40
N ARG A 71 4.38 -0.24 -8.92
CA ARG A 71 4.49 -1.53 -9.60
C ARG A 71 4.58 -2.69 -8.61
N VAL A 72 3.66 -3.63 -8.73
CA VAL A 72 3.71 -4.91 -8.01
C VAL A 72 3.54 -6.08 -8.97
N TYR A 73 4.53 -6.96 -8.99
CA TYR A 73 4.59 -8.05 -9.97
C TYR A 73 3.78 -9.28 -9.58
N GLN A 74 3.54 -9.54 -8.28
CA GLN A 74 2.75 -10.71 -7.87
C GLN A 74 1.51 -10.30 -7.09
N ARG A 75 1.64 -9.76 -5.87
CA ARG A 75 0.47 -9.58 -5.00
C ARG A 75 0.49 -8.29 -4.19
N VAL A 76 -0.61 -7.56 -4.25
CA VAL A 76 -0.98 -6.56 -3.25
C VAL A 76 -2.03 -7.18 -2.34
N SER A 77 -1.83 -7.09 -1.04
CA SER A 77 -2.82 -7.45 -0.03
C SER A 77 -2.93 -6.29 0.95
N LEU A 78 -4.08 -5.64 1.01
CA LEU A 78 -4.44 -4.71 2.08
C LEU A 78 -5.35 -5.48 3.03
N LYS A 79 -5.05 -5.45 4.33
CA LYS A 79 -5.70 -6.26 5.36
C LYS A 79 -5.84 -5.50 6.67
N SER A 80 -7.08 -5.28 7.11
CA SER A 80 -7.44 -4.71 8.43
C SER A 80 -7.11 -3.22 8.60
N ASP A 81 -8.02 -2.50 9.26
CA ASP A 81 -8.03 -1.09 9.72
C ASP A 81 -7.07 -0.17 8.96
N THR A 82 -7.27 -0.06 7.65
CA THR A 82 -6.54 0.92 6.85
C THR A 82 -7.49 2.09 6.62
N SER A 83 -7.17 3.25 7.20
CA SER A 83 -7.85 4.51 6.95
C SER A 83 -6.94 5.38 6.10
N CYS A 84 -7.41 5.77 4.92
CA CYS A 84 -6.66 6.70 4.09
C CYS A 84 -7.56 7.46 3.14
N ASP A 85 -7.22 8.70 2.80
CA ASP A 85 -8.03 9.45 1.84
C ASP A 85 -7.92 8.79 0.46
N ASP A 86 -6.69 8.54 -0.03
CA ASP A 86 -6.47 7.97 -1.36
C ASP A 86 -5.60 6.70 -1.38
N ILE A 87 -6.07 5.67 -2.09
CA ILE A 87 -5.25 4.51 -2.48
C ILE A 87 -5.05 4.47 -4.00
N ARG A 88 -3.80 4.69 -4.43
CA ARG A 88 -3.43 4.59 -5.84
C ARG A 88 -2.48 3.44 -6.14
N ILE A 89 -2.96 2.48 -6.92
CA ILE A 89 -2.18 1.34 -7.41
C ILE A 89 -2.05 1.40 -8.94
N ASN A 90 -0.84 1.67 -9.45
CA ASN A 90 -0.67 1.91 -10.89
C ASN A 90 -0.57 0.63 -11.75
N ARG A 91 0.13 -0.42 -11.29
CA ARG A 91 0.26 -1.67 -12.04
C ARG A 91 0.35 -2.88 -11.12
N VAL A 92 -0.54 -3.86 -11.37
CA VAL A 92 -0.60 -5.14 -10.68
C VAL A 92 -0.63 -6.27 -11.69
N TYR A 93 0.48 -7.00 -11.77
CA TYR A 93 0.63 -8.05 -12.78
C TYR A 93 -0.12 -9.35 -12.46
N GLN A 94 -0.45 -9.61 -11.20
CA GLN A 94 -1.30 -10.76 -10.89
C GLN A 94 -2.49 -10.41 -10.01
N ARG A 95 -2.32 -10.19 -8.70
CA ARG A 95 -3.46 -10.12 -7.78
C ARG A 95 -3.48 -8.88 -6.89
N VAL A 96 -4.63 -8.23 -6.83
CA VAL A 96 -5.01 -7.34 -5.73
C VAL A 96 -6.03 -8.05 -4.85
N SER A 97 -5.81 -8.01 -3.54
CA SER A 97 -6.79 -8.43 -2.54
C SER A 97 -6.94 -7.31 -1.52
N LEU A 98 -8.15 -6.80 -1.38
CA LEU A 98 -8.55 -5.85 -0.35
C LEU A 98 -9.47 -6.61 0.61
N LYS A 99 -9.14 -6.64 1.90
CA LYS A 99 -9.84 -7.46 2.90
C LYS A 99 -9.95 -6.68 4.22
N SER A 100 -11.17 -6.60 4.75
CA SER A 100 -11.53 -6.15 6.10
C SER A 100 -11.12 -4.70 6.43
N ASP A 101 -12.14 -3.91 6.81
CA ASP A 101 -12.09 -2.57 7.42
C ASP A 101 -11.10 -1.60 6.73
N THR A 102 -11.17 -1.54 5.41
CA THR A 102 -10.52 -0.47 4.64
C THR A 102 -11.54 0.64 4.48
N SER A 103 -11.27 1.81 5.08
CA SER A 103 -12.02 3.04 4.88
C SER A 103 -11.18 4.00 4.07
N CYS A 104 -11.69 4.46 2.95
CA CYS A 104 -10.99 5.45 2.15
C CYS A 104 -11.92 6.23 1.24
N ASP A 105 -11.59 7.47 0.93
CA ASP A 105 -12.41 8.28 0.05
C ASP A 105 -12.31 7.71 -1.38
N ASP A 106 -11.09 7.55 -1.91
CA ASP A 106 -10.87 7.04 -3.26
C ASP A 106 -9.92 5.82 -3.35
N ILE A 107 -10.32 4.79 -4.11
CA ILE A 107 -9.43 3.72 -4.57
C ILE A 107 -9.29 3.77 -6.08
N ARG A 108 -8.07 4.00 -6.56
CA ARG A 108 -7.73 3.94 -7.99
C ARG A 108 -6.73 2.85 -8.31
N ILE A 109 -7.17 1.85 -9.07
CA ILE A 109 -6.29 0.81 -9.61
C ILE A 109 -6.21 0.90 -11.13
N ASN A 110 -5.05 1.31 -11.67
CA ASN A 110 -4.93 1.65 -13.09
C ASN A 110 -4.65 0.49 -14.04
N ARG A 111 -4.01 -0.60 -13.59
CA ARG A 111 -3.81 -1.81 -14.40
C ARG A 111 -3.76 -3.03 -13.52
N VAL A 112 -4.69 -3.96 -13.71
CA VAL A 112 -4.63 -5.30 -13.11
C VAL A 112 -4.69 -6.35 -14.20
N TYR A 113 -3.63 -7.12 -14.34
CA TYR A 113 -3.49 -8.08 -15.43
C TYR A 113 -4.20 -9.41 -15.16
N GLN A 114 -4.39 -9.83 -13.90
CA GLN A 114 -5.13 -11.09 -13.62
C GLN A 114 -6.39 -10.90 -12.79
N ARG A 115 -6.29 -10.55 -11.49
CA ARG A 115 -7.46 -10.59 -10.58
C ARG A 115 -7.47 -9.47 -9.55
N VAL A 116 -8.66 -8.93 -9.30
CA VAL A 116 -9.00 -8.11 -8.14
C VAL A 116 -10.01 -8.88 -7.30
N SER A 117 -9.84 -8.87 -5.98
CA SER A 117 -10.81 -9.41 -5.04
C SER A 117 -11.02 -8.41 -3.90
N LEU A 118 -12.28 -8.05 -3.67
CA LEU A 118 -12.75 -7.21 -2.56
C LEU A 118 -13.52 -8.13 -1.59
N GLU A 119 -13.25 -8.04 -0.30
CA GLU A 119 -13.99 -8.76 0.75
C GLU A 119 -14.51 -7.78 1.84
N SER A 120 -15.32 -8.32 2.75
CA SER A 120 -16.65 -7.84 3.16
C SER A 120 -16.84 -6.45 3.77
N ASN A 121 -15.81 -5.66 4.09
CA ASN A 121 -15.95 -4.36 4.76
C ASN A 121 -15.02 -3.31 4.13
N THR A 122 -15.09 -3.14 2.80
CA THR A 122 -14.42 -2.00 2.14
C THR A 122 -15.45 -0.88 2.06
N SER A 123 -15.28 0.18 2.84
CA SER A 123 -16.06 1.42 2.74
C SER A 123 -15.26 2.39 1.90
N CYS A 124 -15.76 2.75 0.73
CA CYS A 124 -15.10 3.73 -0.12
C CYS A 124 -16.10 4.50 -0.96
N ASP A 125 -15.88 5.82 -1.09
CA ASP A 125 -16.76 6.71 -1.81
C ASP A 125 -16.64 6.51 -3.33
N ASP A 126 -15.43 6.33 -3.87
CA ASP A 126 -15.21 5.97 -5.28
C ASP A 126 -14.15 4.87 -5.47
N ILE A 127 -14.51 3.82 -6.22
CA ILE A 127 -13.58 2.77 -6.62
C ILE A 127 -13.48 2.68 -8.15
N ARG A 128 -12.30 3.01 -8.68
CA ARG A 128 -12.01 2.97 -10.14
C ARG A 128 -11.00 1.89 -10.50
N PHE A 129 -11.41 1.00 -11.41
CA PHE A 129 -10.53 -0.02 -12.01
C PHE A 129 -10.36 0.19 -13.51
N ASN A 130 -9.14 0.54 -13.94
CA ASN A 130 -8.77 0.46 -15.34
C ASN A 130 -8.10 -0.90 -15.58
N ARG A 131 -8.76 -1.78 -16.34
CA ARG A 131 -8.21 -3.08 -16.73
C ARG A 131 -7.65 -2.97 -18.15
N VAL A 132 -6.46 -3.49 -18.37
CA VAL A 132 -5.92 -3.73 -19.72
C VAL A 132 -5.72 -5.23 -19.83
N TYR A 133 -6.34 -5.83 -20.85
CA TYR A 133 -6.26 -7.25 -21.19
C TYR A 133 -4.81 -7.72 -21.34
#